data_AF-A0A3D1WC71-F1
#
_entry.id   AF-A0A3D1WC71-F1
#
_cell.length_a   1.000
_cell.length_b   1.000
_cell.length_c   1.000
_cell.angle_alpha   90.00
_cell.angle_beta   90.00
_cell.angle_gamma   90.00
#
_symmetry.space_group_name_H-M   'P 1'
#
loop_
_entity.id
_entity.type
_entity.pdbx_description
1 polymer ?
#
loop_
_entity_poly.entity_id
_entity_poly.type
_entity_poly.pdbx_seq_one_letter_code
_entity_poly.pdbx_strand_id
1 'polypeptide(L)'
;MKTIKLKDVPLQSLKIPTGWTVTWNQFYDIEPNSNIYLDGLPDGDVWELFLQDLLQLKHFNKNIILDLGWTPEANPEGSYLLQVIADEDWSTPIVVYKSKNKSEVVGKIDDLLLKIASGDIEV
;
A
#
# COMPACT_ATOMS: atom_id res chain seq x y z
N MET A 1 23.65 10.50 -3.05
CA MET A 1 22.24 10.72 -3.41
C MET A 1 22.08 10.48 -4.90
N LYS A 2 21.26 9.51 -5.29
CA LYS A 2 21.01 9.18 -6.71
C LYS A 2 19.79 9.95 -7.20
N THR A 3 19.89 10.66 -8.32
CA THR A 3 18.72 11.32 -8.93
C THR A 3 17.95 10.34 -9.82
N ILE A 4 16.63 10.34 -9.67
CA ILE A 4 15.68 9.53 -10.46
C ILE A 4 14.52 10.44 -10.84
N LYS A 5 13.97 10.32 -12.07
CA LYS A 5 12.76 11.07 -12.42
C LYS A 5 11.55 10.37 -11.84
N LEU A 6 10.61 11.11 -11.26
CA LEU A 6 9.40 10.55 -10.64
C LEU A 6 8.64 9.63 -11.60
N LYS A 7 8.51 10.02 -12.87
CA LYS A 7 7.83 9.22 -13.91
C LYS A 7 8.51 7.88 -14.24
N ASP A 8 9.78 7.72 -13.88
CA ASP A 8 10.58 6.52 -14.13
C ASP A 8 10.59 5.58 -12.90
N VAL A 9 9.93 5.98 -11.80
CA VAL A 9 9.75 5.15 -10.62
C VAL A 9 8.61 4.16 -10.88
N PRO A 10 8.86 2.84 -10.85
CA PRO A 10 7.80 1.87 -11.05
C PRO A 10 6.88 1.76 -9.83
N LEU A 11 5.64 1.35 -10.07
CA LEU A 11 4.75 0.89 -9.00
C LEU A 11 5.23 -0.47 -8.45
N GLN A 12 4.96 -0.71 -7.18
CA GLN A 12 5.26 -1.97 -6.51
C GLN A 12 4.48 -3.11 -7.17
N SER A 13 5.21 -4.14 -7.61
CA SER A 13 4.61 -5.36 -8.14
C SER A 13 3.93 -6.14 -7.01
N LEU A 14 2.69 -6.59 -7.26
CA LEU A 14 1.86 -7.36 -6.33
C LEU A 14 1.28 -8.60 -7.04
N LYS A 15 1.04 -9.69 -6.30
CA LYS A 15 0.35 -10.87 -6.82
C LYS A 15 -1.15 -10.73 -6.56
N ILE A 16 -1.85 -10.06 -7.48
CA ILE A 16 -3.30 -9.81 -7.35
C ILE A 16 -4.07 -10.99 -7.98
N PRO A 17 -4.74 -11.85 -7.21
CA PRO A 17 -5.55 -12.93 -7.76
C PRO A 17 -6.84 -12.39 -8.39
N THR A 18 -7.49 -13.21 -9.23
CA THR A 18 -8.83 -12.92 -9.72
C THR A 18 -9.77 -12.70 -8.53
N GLY A 19 -10.57 -11.63 -8.58
CA GLY A 19 -11.39 -11.23 -7.42
C GLY A 19 -11.27 -9.74 -7.14
N TRP A 20 -10.14 -9.14 -7.48
CA TRP A 20 -9.77 -7.81 -7.04
C TRP A 20 -9.72 -6.79 -8.18
N THR A 21 -10.14 -5.58 -7.86
CA THR A 21 -10.03 -4.39 -8.70
C THR A 21 -9.16 -3.38 -7.97
N VAL A 22 -8.14 -2.85 -8.64
CA VAL A 22 -7.35 -1.73 -8.13
C VAL A 22 -8.16 -0.45 -8.33
N THR A 23 -8.56 0.21 -7.24
CA THR A 23 -9.33 1.47 -7.28
C THR A 23 -8.45 2.69 -7.06
N TRP A 24 -7.29 2.52 -6.39
CA TRP A 24 -6.27 3.54 -6.20
C TRP A 24 -4.89 2.91 -6.17
N ASN A 25 -3.88 3.55 -6.77
CA ASN A 25 -2.50 3.09 -6.68
C ASN A 25 -1.47 4.20 -6.88
N GLN A 26 -0.73 4.47 -5.83
CA GLN A 26 0.50 5.26 -5.76
C GLN A 26 1.56 4.54 -4.91
N PHE A 27 1.44 3.22 -4.74
CA PHE A 27 2.39 2.43 -3.99
C PHE A 27 3.61 2.12 -4.86
N TYR A 28 4.61 3.01 -4.81
CA TYR A 28 5.84 2.90 -5.60
C TYR A 28 6.82 1.86 -5.05
N ASP A 29 7.61 1.26 -5.93
CA ASP A 29 8.72 0.36 -5.56
C ASP A 29 9.94 1.18 -5.09
N ILE A 30 9.78 1.85 -3.96
CA ILE A 30 10.80 2.66 -3.30
C ILE A 30 10.91 2.22 -1.86
N GLU A 31 12.14 2.00 -1.38
CA GLU A 31 12.37 1.72 0.04
C GLU A 31 12.23 2.99 0.88
N PRO A 32 11.57 2.91 2.05
CA PRO A 32 11.68 3.95 3.06
C PRO A 32 13.16 4.21 3.41
N ASN A 33 13.55 5.47 3.57
CA ASN A 33 14.95 5.89 3.81
C ASN A 33 15.94 5.63 2.66
N SER A 34 15.45 5.42 1.43
CA SER A 34 16.33 5.37 0.27
C SER A 34 17.02 6.73 0.05
N ASN A 35 18.32 6.72 -0.21
CA ASN A 35 19.12 7.93 -0.44
C ASN A 35 19.01 8.39 -1.91
N ILE A 36 17.79 8.77 -2.31
CA ILE A 36 17.44 9.21 -3.67
C ILE A 36 16.89 10.63 -3.67
N TYR A 37 17.08 11.32 -4.78
CA TYR A 37 16.45 12.60 -5.10
C TYR A 37 15.50 12.40 -6.27
N LEU A 38 14.24 12.81 -6.10
CA LEU A 38 13.21 12.60 -7.11
C LEU A 38 12.98 13.86 -7.94
N ASP A 39 13.52 13.87 -9.15
CA ASP A 39 13.26 14.91 -10.14
C ASP A 39 11.78 14.86 -10.56
N GLY A 40 11.03 15.90 -10.23
CA GLY A 40 9.58 16.00 -10.46
C GLY A 40 8.74 16.23 -9.19
N LEU A 41 9.35 16.16 -8.00
CA LEU A 41 8.74 16.63 -6.76
C LEU A 41 9.27 18.03 -6.37
N PRO A 42 8.46 18.89 -5.71
CA PRO A 42 8.86 20.22 -5.27
C PRO A 42 10.25 20.30 -4.62
N ASP A 43 10.51 19.43 -3.63
CA ASP A 43 11.80 19.40 -2.91
C ASP A 43 12.66 18.17 -3.28
N GLY A 44 12.16 17.34 -4.19
CA GLY A 44 12.77 16.05 -4.54
C GLY A 44 12.82 15.05 -3.39
N ASP A 45 12.07 15.32 -2.30
CA ASP A 45 12.06 14.50 -1.10
C ASP A 45 11.24 13.23 -1.33
N VAL A 46 11.87 12.09 -1.08
CA VAL A 46 11.24 10.77 -1.20
C VAL A 46 10.03 10.61 -0.28
N TRP A 47 10.01 11.32 0.86
CA TRP A 47 8.92 11.23 1.83
C TRP A 47 7.59 11.77 1.30
N GLU A 48 7.60 12.63 0.28
CA GLU A 48 6.37 13.08 -0.37
C GLU A 48 5.60 11.95 -1.09
N LEU A 49 6.23 10.80 -1.34
CA LEU A 49 5.56 9.61 -1.89
C LEU A 49 4.90 8.73 -0.83
N PHE A 50 5.11 8.99 0.45
CA PHE A 50 4.60 8.20 1.57
C PHE A 50 3.35 8.86 2.17
N LEU A 51 2.26 8.80 1.41
CA LEU A 51 0.97 9.44 1.73
C LEU A 51 0.06 8.57 2.60
N GLN A 52 -0.99 9.16 3.18
CA GLN A 52 -2.04 8.42 3.87
C GLN A 52 -2.73 7.37 3.00
N ASP A 53 -2.83 7.60 1.68
CA ASP A 53 -3.47 6.68 0.74
C ASP A 53 -2.46 6.25 -0.34
N LEU A 54 -1.93 5.03 -0.23
CA LEU A 54 -0.96 4.48 -1.17
C LEU A 54 -1.58 3.48 -2.14
N LEU A 55 -2.49 2.63 -1.68
CA LEU A 55 -3.06 1.57 -2.50
C LEU A 55 -4.43 1.18 -1.95
N GLN A 56 -5.40 1.04 -2.85
CA GLN A 56 -6.71 0.49 -2.52
C GLN A 56 -7.13 -0.55 -3.55
N LEU A 57 -7.54 -1.72 -3.04
CA LEU A 57 -8.18 -2.76 -3.84
C LEU A 57 -9.56 -3.06 -3.27
N LYS A 58 -10.54 -3.23 -4.16
CA LYS A 58 -11.87 -3.72 -3.82
C LYS A 58 -12.08 -5.12 -4.40
N HIS A 59 -12.61 -6.02 -3.60
CA HIS A 59 -13.05 -7.32 -4.11
C HIS A 59 -14.40 -7.14 -4.84
N PHE A 60 -14.59 -7.69 -6.04
CA PHE A 60 -15.79 -7.37 -6.84
C PHE A 60 -17.06 -8.10 -6.38
N ASN A 61 -16.92 -9.24 -5.70
CA ASN A 61 -18.03 -10.06 -5.21
C ASN A 61 -18.19 -10.06 -3.69
N LYS A 62 -17.28 -9.40 -2.98
CA LYS A 62 -17.29 -9.31 -1.52
C LYS A 62 -17.18 -7.82 -1.21
N ASN A 63 -17.95 -7.30 -0.26
CA ASN A 63 -17.87 -5.90 0.15
C ASN A 63 -16.60 -5.66 0.97
N ILE A 64 -15.44 -5.92 0.37
CA ILE A 64 -14.14 -5.97 1.03
C ILE A 64 -13.18 -5.02 0.34
N ILE A 65 -12.53 -4.21 1.16
CA ILE A 65 -11.51 -3.26 0.76
C ILE A 65 -10.21 -3.69 1.44
N LEU A 66 -9.14 -3.83 0.66
CA LEU A 66 -7.78 -3.82 1.19
C LEU A 66 -7.23 -2.42 0.94
N ASP A 67 -6.80 -1.76 2.00
CA ASP A 67 -6.33 -0.38 1.98
C ASP A 67 -4.94 -0.30 2.61
N LEU A 68 -4.04 0.45 1.97
CA LEU A 68 -2.68 0.65 2.42
C LEU A 68 -2.38 2.14 2.41
N GLY A 69 -1.89 2.62 3.55
CA GLY A 69 -1.41 3.97 3.74
C GLY A 69 -0.06 4.03 4.43
N TRP A 70 0.51 5.22 4.52
CA TRP A 70 1.61 5.55 5.42
C TRP A 70 1.13 6.53 6.50
N THR A 71 1.44 6.23 7.76
CA THR A 71 1.00 7.04 8.89
C THR A 71 2.10 7.23 9.96
N PRO A 72 2.36 8.47 10.40
CA PRO A 72 1.83 9.74 9.88
C PRO A 72 2.33 10.02 8.45
N GLU A 73 1.49 10.69 7.63
CA GLU A 73 1.82 11.07 6.25
C GLU A 73 3.15 11.80 6.14
N ALA A 74 3.94 11.45 5.11
CA ALA A 74 5.24 12.01 4.78
C ALA A 74 6.25 12.05 5.94
N ASN A 75 6.00 11.30 7.02
CA ASN A 75 6.84 11.32 8.19
C ASN A 75 7.88 10.19 8.11
N PRO A 76 9.18 10.48 8.19
CA PRO A 76 10.24 9.47 8.21
C PRO A 76 10.10 8.45 9.33
N GLU A 77 9.51 8.83 10.47
CA GLU A 77 9.22 7.98 11.62
C GLU A 77 7.86 7.26 11.53
N GLY A 78 7.11 7.50 10.46
CA GLY A 78 5.89 6.78 10.14
C GLY A 78 6.16 5.34 9.71
N SER A 79 5.08 4.65 9.36
CA SER A 79 5.15 3.33 8.78
C SER A 79 3.92 3.04 7.92
N TYR A 80 3.98 1.96 7.17
CA TYR A 80 2.79 1.46 6.48
C TYR A 80 1.73 1.03 7.48
N LEU A 81 0.47 1.33 7.15
CA LEU A 81 -0.73 0.84 7.81
C LEU A 81 -1.57 0.13 6.74
N LEU A 82 -1.68 -1.18 6.87
CA LEU A 82 -2.46 -2.05 6.00
C LEU A 82 -3.75 -2.46 6.74
N GLN A 83 -4.88 -2.25 6.10
CA GLN A 83 -6.20 -2.54 6.65
C GLN A 83 -7.03 -3.40 5.70
N VAL A 84 -7.86 -4.27 6.26
CA VAL A 84 -8.95 -4.94 5.53
C VAL A 84 -10.26 -4.47 6.14
N ILE A 85 -11.13 -3.87 5.32
CA ILE A 85 -12.41 -3.31 5.74
C ILE A 85 -13.54 -4.10 5.08
N ALA A 86 -14.54 -4.49 5.87
CA ALA A 86 -15.81 -5.03 5.38
C ALA A 86 -16.90 -3.98 5.44
N ASP A 87 -17.77 -4.00 4.42
CA ASP A 87 -18.98 -3.17 4.33
C ASP A 87 -18.73 -1.67 4.57
N GLU A 88 -17.53 -1.22 4.20
CA GLU A 88 -17.05 0.17 4.39
C GLU A 88 -17.03 0.62 5.87
N ASP A 89 -17.04 -0.31 6.83
CA ASP A 89 -16.87 -0.01 8.26
C ASP A 89 -15.38 0.19 8.63
N TRP A 90 -14.90 1.40 8.35
CA TRP A 90 -13.54 1.82 8.73
C TRP A 90 -13.30 1.88 10.24
N SER A 91 -14.36 1.88 11.06
CA SER A 91 -14.23 1.91 12.52
C SER A 91 -13.87 0.54 13.10
N THR A 92 -14.20 -0.53 12.37
CA THR A 92 -13.97 -1.93 12.79
C THR A 92 -13.26 -2.73 11.70
N PRO A 93 -12.01 -2.40 11.33
CA PRO A 93 -11.26 -3.16 10.34
C PRO A 93 -11.05 -4.61 10.79
N ILE A 94 -11.26 -5.55 9.88
CA ILE A 94 -11.10 -7.00 10.10
C ILE A 94 -9.64 -7.34 10.36
N VAL A 95 -8.75 -6.67 9.64
CA VAL A 95 -7.30 -6.82 9.78
C VAL A 95 -6.69 -5.43 9.89
N VAL A 96 -5.75 -5.29 10.83
CA VAL A 96 -4.84 -4.15 10.92
C VAL A 96 -3.43 -4.69 11.03
N TYR A 97 -2.55 -4.25 10.13
CA TYR A 97 -1.15 -4.63 10.13
C TYR A 97 -0.28 -3.38 9.92
N LYS A 98 0.73 -3.21 10.77
CA LYS A 98 1.63 -2.06 10.74
C LYS A 98 3.07 -2.55 10.63
N SER A 99 3.81 -2.07 9.63
CA SER A 99 5.23 -2.34 9.49
C SER A 99 5.91 -1.21 8.71
N LYS A 100 7.19 -0.96 9.00
CA LYS A 100 8.03 -0.06 8.19
C LYS A 100 8.74 -0.80 7.06
N ASN A 101 8.75 -2.13 7.10
CA ASN A 101 9.42 -2.98 6.13
C ASN A 101 8.51 -3.24 4.93
N LYS A 102 8.85 -2.66 3.76
CA LYS A 102 8.06 -2.81 2.54
C LYS A 102 7.90 -4.27 2.11
N SER A 103 8.93 -5.10 2.28
CA SER A 103 8.88 -6.51 1.90
C SER A 103 7.89 -7.30 2.77
N GLU A 104 7.80 -7.00 4.06
CA GLU A 104 6.80 -7.60 4.95
C GLU A 104 5.38 -7.17 4.56
N VAL A 105 5.19 -5.89 4.22
CA VAL A 105 3.90 -5.35 3.77
C VAL A 105 3.47 -6.00 2.46
N VAL A 106 4.34 -6.10 1.46
CA VAL A 106 4.06 -6.77 0.18
C VAL A 106 3.70 -8.24 0.41
N GLY A 107 4.47 -8.95 1.24
CA GLY A 107 4.17 -10.33 1.60
C GLY A 107 2.81 -10.48 2.30
N LYS A 108 2.45 -9.53 3.17
CA LYS A 108 1.16 -9.52 3.85
C LYS A 108 0.00 -9.21 2.91
N ILE A 109 0.18 -8.30 1.96
CA ILE A 109 -0.81 -8.01 0.91
C ILE A 109 -1.05 -9.27 0.07
N ASP A 110 0.01 -9.87 -0.46
CA ASP A 110 -0.08 -11.10 -1.28
C ASP A 110 -0.83 -12.23 -0.52
N ASP A 111 -0.51 -12.44 0.76
CA ASP A 111 -1.17 -13.42 1.63
C ASP A 111 -2.67 -13.12 1.83
N LEU A 112 -3.01 -11.88 2.17
CA LEU A 112 -4.40 -11.47 2.42
C LEU A 112 -5.26 -11.54 1.15
N LEU A 113 -4.75 -11.04 0.03
CA LEU A 113 -5.46 -11.06 -1.25
C LEU A 113 -5.82 -12.50 -1.65
N LEU A 114 -4.87 -13.44 -1.49
CA LEU A 114 -5.08 -14.85 -1.80
C LEU A 114 -6.09 -15.50 -0.85
N LYS A 115 -5.92 -15.33 0.47
CA LYS A 115 -6.82 -15.94 1.48
C LYS A 115 -8.25 -15.46 1.36
N ILE A 116 -8.46 -14.17 1.08
CA ILE A 116 -9.80 -13.63 0.87
C ILE A 116 -10.38 -14.18 -0.43
N ALA A 117 -9.59 -14.31 -1.50
CA ALA A 117 -10.08 -14.88 -2.76
C ALA A 117 -10.42 -16.38 -2.64
N SER A 118 -9.66 -17.16 -1.85
CA SER A 118 -9.93 -18.58 -1.59
C SER A 118 -11.05 -18.82 -0.58
N GLY A 119 -11.40 -17.81 0.23
CA GLY A 119 -12.40 -17.94 1.30
C GLY A 119 -11.83 -18.42 2.64
N ASP A 120 -10.50 -18.40 2.81
CA ASP A 120 -9.82 -18.80 4.05
C ASP A 120 -9.94 -17.74 5.17
N ILE A 121 -10.39 -16.54 4.82
CA ILE A 121 -10.82 -15.52 5.79
C ILE A 121 -12.32 -15.35 5.57
N GLU A 122 -13.11 -15.81 6.55
CA GLU A 122 -14.52 -15.47 6.65
C GLU A 122 -14.62 -13.98 6.95
N VAL A 123 -15.30 -13.28 6.05
CA VAL A 123 -15.57 -11.84 6.09
C VAL A 123 -17.05 -11.61 5.88
#